data_AF-A0A2E4J9F3-F1
#
_entry.id   AF-A0A2E4J9F3-F1
#
_cell.length_a   1.000
_cell.length_b   1.000
_cell.length_c   1.000
_cell.angle_alpha   90.00
_cell.angle_beta   90.00
_cell.angle_gamma   90.00
#
_symmetry.space_group_name_H-M   'P 1'
#
loop_
_entity.id
_entity.type
_entity.pdbx_description
1 polymer ?
#
loop_
_entity_poly.entity_id
_entity_poly.type
_entity_poly.pdbx_seq_one_letter_code
_entity_poly.pdbx_strand_id
1 'polypeptide(L)'
;MNLGYACINVTLSNHKPKITTNRTMVKKTFLNRGLDYAGDLSALNCTDLITILDWNVRHNIKLFRLSSSFFPWASEYKLDELNNYDTIKVLLSRAGDFAQKHGLRLTAHPGPFNVLGSPNNHVVENSIIDLSVHGEMFDMLGLSRTPFNKINIHCNGVYGDKIAAMNRFCDNFHRLPKSVKSRLTVENDDKESMYSVKDLMYIHERIGIPIVFDYHHHKFCDGGVSEKEALRLAISTWPKDITPIVHYSESKADHESNTTVKEQAHSDYIDQLPNTYGYNVDIMIEAKAKELSILPFLPSNY
;
A
#
# COMPACT_ATOMS: atom_id res chain seq x y z
N MET A 1 -13.43 11.47 -7.33
CA MET A 1 -12.65 11.27 -6.08
C MET A 1 -13.24 10.10 -5.33
N ASN A 2 -12.47 9.02 -5.20
CA ASN A 2 -12.82 7.90 -4.32
C ASN A 2 -12.03 8.00 -3.01
N LEU A 3 -12.66 7.62 -1.90
CA LEU A 3 -11.98 7.41 -0.62
C LEU A 3 -11.69 5.92 -0.43
N GLY A 4 -10.57 5.63 0.22
CA GLY A 4 -10.17 4.27 0.57
C GLY A 4 -9.52 4.18 1.93
N TYR A 5 -9.41 2.95 2.43
CA TYR A 5 -8.75 2.63 3.68
C TYR A 5 -7.83 1.42 3.52
N ALA A 6 -7.02 1.15 4.54
CA ALA A 6 -5.93 0.19 4.46
C ALA A 6 -6.11 -1.09 5.28
N CYS A 7 -5.90 -2.22 4.61
CA CYS A 7 -5.62 -3.56 5.12
C CYS A 7 -6.74 -4.26 5.89
N ILE A 8 -7.34 -3.61 6.88
CA ILE A 8 -8.28 -4.21 7.83
C ILE A 8 -9.59 -3.46 7.77
N ASN A 9 -10.69 -4.18 7.65
CA ASN A 9 -12.01 -3.65 7.99
C ASN A 9 -12.27 -3.94 9.48
N VAL A 10 -12.32 -2.91 10.32
CA VAL A 10 -12.44 -3.03 11.78
C VAL A 10 -13.79 -3.61 12.17
N THR A 11 -14.87 -3.17 11.50
CA THR A 11 -16.24 -3.64 11.68
C THR A 11 -16.32 -5.16 11.49
N LEU A 12 -15.86 -5.65 10.34
CA LEU A 12 -15.85 -7.07 10.00
C LEU A 12 -14.85 -7.88 10.85
N SER A 13 -13.74 -7.26 11.28
CA SER A 13 -12.77 -7.90 12.17
C SER A 13 -13.30 -8.16 13.58
N ASN A 14 -14.35 -7.46 13.99
CA ASN A 14 -15.03 -7.64 15.27
C ASN A 14 -16.18 -8.67 15.22
N HIS A 15 -16.52 -9.20 14.04
CA HIS A 15 -17.53 -10.25 13.90
C HIS A 15 -17.07 -11.58 14.54
N LYS A 16 -18.04 -12.46 14.79
CA LYS A 16 -17.82 -13.86 15.20
C LYS A 16 -18.55 -14.79 14.21
N PRO A 17 -17.85 -15.52 13.32
CA PRO A 17 -16.39 -15.57 13.18
C PRO A 17 -15.78 -14.27 12.65
N LYS A 18 -14.50 -14.03 13.00
CA LYS A 18 -13.72 -12.86 12.54
C LYS A 18 -13.46 -12.95 11.04
N ILE A 19 -13.70 -11.84 10.34
CA ILE A 19 -13.39 -11.68 8.91
C ILE A 19 -12.17 -10.77 8.76
N THR A 20 -11.09 -11.25 8.15
CA THR A 20 -9.83 -10.50 8.00
C THR A 20 -8.93 -11.09 6.91
N THR A 21 -8.03 -10.30 6.36
CA THR A 21 -7.01 -10.73 5.38
C THR A 21 -5.60 -10.77 5.97
N ASN A 22 -5.48 -10.74 7.30
CA ASN A 22 -4.21 -10.56 8.01
C ASN A 22 -3.92 -11.70 8.98
N ARG A 23 -4.49 -12.90 8.75
CA ARG A 23 -4.11 -14.07 9.54
C ARG A 23 -2.65 -14.40 9.25
N THR A 24 -1.87 -14.50 10.30
CA THR A 24 -0.43 -14.78 10.23
C THR A 24 -0.03 -15.75 11.34
N MET A 25 1.26 -16.06 11.40
CA MET A 25 1.85 -17.00 12.34
C MET A 25 3.25 -16.52 12.74
N VAL A 26 3.69 -16.88 13.95
CA VAL A 26 5.05 -16.55 14.41
C VAL A 26 6.06 -17.56 13.87
N LYS A 27 7.36 -17.19 13.87
CA LYS A 27 8.45 -18.02 13.32
C LYS A 27 8.47 -19.43 13.93
N LYS A 28 8.28 -19.54 15.24
CA LYS A 28 8.22 -20.84 15.94
C LYS A 28 7.12 -21.74 15.35
N THR A 29 5.95 -21.19 15.08
CA THR A 29 4.84 -21.94 14.48
C THR A 29 5.16 -22.31 13.03
N PHE A 30 5.86 -21.45 12.29
CA PHE A 30 6.27 -21.75 10.91
C PHE A 30 7.24 -22.91 10.84
N LEU A 31 8.27 -22.89 11.69
CA LEU A 31 9.22 -24.00 11.79
C LEU A 31 8.57 -25.31 12.25
N ASN A 32 7.48 -25.25 13.02
CA ASN A 32 6.79 -26.44 13.53
C ASN A 32 5.70 -26.98 12.60
N ARG A 33 4.92 -26.12 11.95
CA ARG A 33 3.73 -26.48 11.15
C ARG A 33 3.93 -26.33 9.64
N GLY A 34 5.00 -25.65 9.22
CA GLY A 34 5.41 -25.53 7.82
C GLY A 34 4.38 -24.90 6.91
N LEU A 35 4.50 -25.26 5.62
CA LEU A 35 3.70 -24.72 4.53
C LEU A 35 2.22 -25.09 4.61
N ASP A 36 1.88 -26.23 5.20
CA ASP A 36 0.47 -26.64 5.33
C ASP A 36 -0.35 -25.61 6.10
N TYR A 37 0.16 -25.16 7.26
CA TYR A 37 -0.56 -24.15 8.03
C TYR A 37 -0.47 -22.75 7.42
N ALA A 38 0.64 -22.42 6.75
CA ALA A 38 0.74 -21.16 6.00
C ALA A 38 -0.31 -21.12 4.87
N GLY A 39 -0.50 -22.25 4.18
CA GLY A 39 -1.52 -22.43 3.13
C GLY A 39 -2.94 -22.31 3.67
N ASP A 40 -3.24 -22.96 4.80
CA ASP A 40 -4.55 -22.86 5.47
C ASP A 40 -4.89 -21.39 5.80
N LEU A 41 -3.96 -20.66 6.41
CA LEU A 41 -4.14 -19.25 6.75
C LEU A 41 -4.30 -18.37 5.51
N SER A 42 -3.52 -18.66 4.47
CA SER A 42 -3.58 -17.94 3.19
C SER A 42 -4.91 -18.14 2.49
N ALA A 43 -5.43 -19.37 2.46
CA ALA A 43 -6.75 -19.68 1.89
C ALA A 43 -7.88 -18.98 2.65
N LEU A 44 -7.79 -18.91 3.99
CA LEU A 44 -8.74 -18.14 4.82
C LEU A 44 -8.66 -16.64 4.54
N ASN A 45 -7.47 -16.06 4.40
CA ASN A 45 -7.29 -14.66 4.02
C ASN A 45 -7.90 -14.37 2.64
N CYS A 46 -7.67 -15.24 1.66
CA CYS A 46 -8.24 -15.11 0.31
C CYS A 46 -9.77 -15.25 0.30
N THR A 47 -10.31 -16.13 1.14
CA THR A 47 -11.77 -16.33 1.30
C THR A 47 -12.43 -15.05 1.83
N ASP A 48 -11.86 -14.44 2.87
CA ASP A 48 -12.44 -13.26 3.50
C ASP A 48 -12.33 -11.98 2.66
N LEU A 49 -11.40 -11.94 1.70
CA LEU A 49 -11.23 -10.78 0.82
C LEU A 49 -12.55 -10.44 0.11
N ILE A 50 -13.26 -11.43 -0.46
CA ILE A 50 -14.52 -11.17 -1.17
C ILE A 50 -15.55 -10.52 -0.25
N THR A 51 -15.65 -10.97 0.99
CA THR A 51 -16.57 -10.40 1.99
C THR A 51 -16.24 -8.95 2.31
N ILE A 52 -14.94 -8.61 2.40
CA ILE A 52 -14.49 -7.23 2.59
C ILE A 52 -14.81 -6.38 1.35
N LEU A 53 -14.56 -6.89 0.15
CA LEU A 53 -14.86 -6.18 -1.10
C LEU A 53 -16.36 -5.92 -1.27
N ASP A 54 -17.20 -6.90 -0.95
CA ASP A 54 -18.65 -6.75 -0.96
C ASP A 54 -19.11 -5.69 0.05
N TRP A 55 -18.54 -5.70 1.26
CA TRP A 55 -18.81 -4.67 2.25
C TRP A 55 -18.43 -3.28 1.74
N ASN A 56 -17.27 -3.14 1.09
CA ASN A 56 -16.83 -1.89 0.49
C ASN A 56 -17.82 -1.38 -0.57
N VAL A 57 -18.29 -2.26 -1.46
CA VAL A 57 -19.30 -1.91 -2.46
C VAL A 57 -20.59 -1.42 -1.80
N ARG A 58 -21.06 -2.10 -0.75
CA ARG A 58 -22.26 -1.72 0.01
C ARG A 58 -22.11 -0.42 0.81
N HIS A 59 -20.90 0.12 0.95
CA HIS A 59 -20.62 1.38 1.63
C HIS A 59 -20.00 2.43 0.71
N ASN A 60 -20.11 2.26 -0.61
CA ASN A 60 -19.57 3.19 -1.63
C ASN A 60 -18.05 3.42 -1.52
N ILE A 61 -17.30 2.46 -0.99
CA ILE A 61 -15.84 2.50 -0.93
C ILE A 61 -15.27 1.86 -2.18
N LYS A 62 -14.58 2.64 -3.00
CA LYS A 62 -14.04 2.19 -4.29
C LYS A 62 -12.53 1.97 -4.29
N LEU A 63 -11.82 2.43 -3.27
CA LEU A 63 -10.37 2.25 -3.14
C LEU A 63 -10.07 1.40 -1.90
N PHE A 64 -9.24 0.36 -2.05
CA PHE A 64 -8.86 -0.48 -0.92
C PHE A 64 -7.41 -0.95 -1.05
N ARG A 65 -6.62 -0.73 0.02
CA ARG A 65 -5.27 -1.28 0.09
C ARG A 65 -5.31 -2.67 0.72
N LEU A 66 -4.90 -3.67 -0.05
CA LEU A 66 -4.72 -5.03 0.42
C LEU A 66 -3.59 -5.11 1.44
N SER A 67 -3.73 -6.03 2.38
CA SER A 67 -2.71 -6.32 3.36
C SER A 67 -1.48 -6.99 2.73
N SER A 68 -0.30 -6.74 3.29
CA SER A 68 0.91 -7.51 2.96
C SER A 68 1.01 -8.84 3.70
N SER A 69 0.05 -9.14 4.60
CA SER A 69 0.04 -10.38 5.40
C SER A 69 -0.87 -11.47 4.85
N PHE A 70 -1.25 -11.40 3.56
CA PHE A 70 -2.09 -12.44 2.93
C PHE A 70 -1.43 -13.81 3.00
N PHE A 71 -0.12 -13.86 2.76
CA PHE A 71 0.70 -15.05 2.73
C PHE A 71 1.73 -14.99 3.86
N PRO A 72 1.51 -15.70 4.98
CA PRO A 72 2.44 -15.65 6.11
C PRO A 72 3.80 -16.21 5.72
N TRP A 73 4.88 -15.48 6.00
CA TRP A 73 6.27 -15.91 5.68
C TRP A 73 6.54 -16.12 4.19
N ALA A 74 5.84 -15.42 3.30
CA ALA A 74 5.97 -15.60 1.85
C ALA A 74 7.38 -15.33 1.27
N SER A 75 8.30 -14.75 2.05
CA SER A 75 9.72 -14.66 1.68
C SER A 75 10.47 -16.00 1.78
N GLU A 76 9.92 -16.99 2.48
CA GLU A 76 10.57 -18.26 2.80
C GLU A 76 10.19 -19.41 1.84
N TYR A 77 9.26 -19.17 0.90
CA TYR A 77 8.75 -20.18 -0.03
C TYR A 77 8.15 -19.53 -1.29
N LYS A 78 7.93 -20.33 -2.33
CA LYS A 78 7.16 -19.93 -3.52
C LYS A 78 5.68 -20.23 -3.31
N LEU A 79 4.79 -19.37 -3.78
CA LEU A 79 3.36 -19.53 -3.54
C LEU A 79 2.81 -20.87 -4.10
N ASP A 80 3.40 -21.40 -5.16
CA ASP A 80 3.05 -22.69 -5.77
C ASP A 80 3.46 -23.92 -4.94
N GLU A 81 4.25 -23.75 -3.88
CA GLU A 81 4.57 -24.79 -2.90
C GLU A 81 3.50 -24.94 -1.81
N LEU A 82 2.53 -24.01 -1.72
CA LEU A 82 1.43 -24.11 -0.77
C LEU A 82 0.48 -25.26 -1.15
N ASN A 83 0.14 -26.10 -0.17
CA ASN A 83 -0.84 -27.20 -0.29
C ASN A 83 -2.22 -26.74 -0.84
N ASN A 84 -2.59 -25.47 -0.62
CA ASN A 84 -3.85 -24.88 -1.10
C ASN A 84 -3.68 -23.95 -2.32
N TYR A 85 -2.56 -23.99 -3.04
CA TYR A 85 -2.29 -23.06 -4.14
C TYR A 85 -3.40 -22.97 -5.19
N ASP A 86 -3.94 -24.10 -5.64
CA ASP A 86 -5.05 -24.11 -6.61
C ASP A 86 -6.31 -23.45 -6.06
N THR A 87 -6.66 -23.71 -4.80
CA THR A 87 -7.77 -23.05 -4.11
C THR A 87 -7.53 -21.55 -4.00
N ILE A 88 -6.33 -21.13 -3.62
CA ILE A 88 -5.92 -19.72 -3.51
C ILE A 88 -6.08 -19.00 -4.85
N LYS A 89 -5.59 -19.59 -5.95
CA LYS A 89 -5.74 -19.02 -7.31
C LYS A 89 -7.21 -18.79 -7.65
N VAL A 90 -8.08 -19.77 -7.40
CA VAL A 90 -9.52 -19.66 -7.68
C VAL A 90 -10.16 -18.56 -6.81
N LEU A 91 -9.84 -18.50 -5.52
CA LEU A 91 -10.38 -17.49 -4.60
C LEU A 91 -9.95 -16.07 -5.00
N LEU A 92 -8.67 -15.88 -5.32
CA LEU A 92 -8.15 -14.59 -5.76
C LEU A 92 -8.72 -14.19 -7.11
N SER A 93 -8.78 -15.08 -8.09
CA SER A 93 -9.40 -14.77 -9.39
C SER A 93 -10.86 -14.31 -9.22
N ARG A 94 -11.63 -14.99 -8.36
CA ARG A 94 -13.02 -14.58 -8.05
C ARG A 94 -13.09 -13.20 -7.37
N ALA A 95 -12.17 -12.91 -6.44
CA ALA A 95 -12.11 -11.59 -5.81
C ALA A 95 -11.72 -10.49 -6.80
N GLY A 96 -10.82 -10.81 -7.72
CA GLY A 96 -10.41 -9.97 -8.85
C GLY A 96 -11.55 -9.62 -9.79
N ASP A 97 -12.29 -10.63 -10.25
CA ASP A 97 -13.47 -10.46 -11.11
C ASP A 97 -14.54 -9.62 -10.41
N PHE A 98 -14.77 -9.88 -9.12
CA PHE A 98 -15.67 -9.06 -8.30
C PHE A 98 -15.21 -7.61 -8.22
N ALA A 99 -13.92 -7.38 -7.96
CA ALA A 99 -13.34 -6.03 -7.88
C ALA A 99 -13.55 -5.27 -9.20
N GLN A 100 -13.23 -5.88 -10.34
CA GLN A 100 -13.38 -5.27 -11.66
C GLN A 100 -14.85 -4.99 -11.98
N LYS A 101 -15.74 -5.95 -11.75
CA LYS A 101 -17.19 -5.81 -11.97
C LYS A 101 -17.79 -4.63 -11.20
N HIS A 102 -17.29 -4.37 -9.99
CA HIS A 102 -17.82 -3.32 -9.12
C HIS A 102 -16.98 -2.03 -9.12
N GLY A 103 -15.98 -1.92 -10.00
CA GLY A 103 -15.13 -0.74 -10.13
C GLY A 103 -14.26 -0.46 -8.90
N LEU A 104 -13.84 -1.51 -8.19
CA LEU A 104 -12.93 -1.41 -7.05
C LEU A 104 -11.48 -1.29 -7.53
N ARG A 105 -10.76 -0.31 -7.00
CA ARG A 105 -9.34 -0.11 -7.19
C ARG A 105 -8.57 -0.72 -6.01
N LEU A 106 -7.86 -1.81 -6.30
CA LEU A 106 -7.04 -2.52 -5.32
C LEU A 106 -5.57 -2.13 -5.44
N THR A 107 -4.92 -1.87 -4.31
CA THR A 107 -3.51 -1.46 -4.23
C THR A 107 -2.78 -2.17 -3.10
N ALA A 108 -1.45 -2.08 -3.05
CA ALA A 108 -0.62 -2.57 -1.95
C ALA A 108 0.38 -1.50 -1.50
N HIS A 109 0.81 -1.58 -0.24
CA HIS A 109 1.95 -0.81 0.30
C HIS A 109 2.77 -1.77 1.17
N PRO A 110 3.70 -2.53 0.58
CA PRO A 110 4.59 -3.42 1.31
C PRO A 110 5.37 -2.66 2.39
N GLY A 111 5.64 -3.34 3.51
CA GLY A 111 6.20 -2.70 4.70
C GLY A 111 7.59 -2.05 4.50
N PRO A 112 8.08 -1.31 5.51
CA PRO A 112 9.29 -0.47 5.42
C PRO A 112 10.60 -1.26 5.19
N PHE A 113 10.54 -2.59 5.19
CA PHE A 113 11.70 -3.45 4.89
C PHE A 113 12.00 -3.56 3.40
N ASN A 114 11.10 -3.07 2.54
CA ASN A 114 11.29 -2.99 1.09
C ASN A 114 12.15 -1.78 0.71
N VAL A 115 13.47 -1.95 0.71
CA VAL A 115 14.45 -0.86 0.53
C VAL A 115 15.34 -1.11 -0.69
N LEU A 116 14.86 -0.72 -1.86
CA LEU A 116 15.62 -0.86 -3.12
C LEU A 116 16.88 0.02 -3.17
N GLY A 117 16.94 1.11 -2.41
CA GLY A 117 18.11 1.99 -2.29
C GLY A 117 19.20 1.49 -1.33
N SER A 118 19.03 0.31 -0.72
CA SER A 118 19.97 -0.23 0.26
C SER A 118 21.34 -0.54 -0.35
N PRO A 119 22.45 -0.21 0.33
CA PRO A 119 23.79 -0.66 -0.07
C PRO A 119 24.05 -2.13 0.30
N ASN A 120 23.18 -2.75 1.12
CA ASN A 120 23.28 -4.16 1.48
C ASN A 120 22.47 -5.01 0.50
N ASN A 121 23.16 -5.80 -0.33
CA ASN A 121 22.56 -6.68 -1.33
C ASN A 121 21.50 -7.62 -0.75
N HIS A 122 21.69 -8.16 0.47
CA HIS A 122 20.71 -9.04 1.08
C HIS A 122 19.36 -8.35 1.33
N VAL A 123 19.38 -7.07 1.73
CA VAL A 123 18.16 -6.27 1.91
C VAL A 123 17.46 -6.05 0.56
N VAL A 124 18.24 -5.82 -0.50
CA VAL A 124 17.71 -5.64 -1.86
C VAL A 124 17.07 -6.94 -2.36
N GLU A 125 17.73 -8.10 -2.20
CA GLU A 125 17.16 -9.39 -2.59
C GLU A 125 15.85 -9.68 -1.88
N ASN A 126 15.80 -9.45 -0.55
CA ASN A 126 14.57 -9.65 0.22
C ASN A 126 13.45 -8.70 -0.25
N SER A 127 13.79 -7.46 -0.61
CA SER A 127 12.83 -6.50 -1.17
C SER A 127 12.29 -6.98 -2.53
N ILE A 128 13.16 -7.51 -3.40
CA ILE A 128 12.74 -8.06 -4.69
C ILE A 128 11.81 -9.27 -4.49
N ILE A 129 12.12 -10.16 -3.54
CA ILE A 129 11.28 -11.33 -3.21
C ILE A 129 9.90 -10.87 -2.71
N ASP A 130 9.84 -10.01 -1.68
CA ASP A 130 8.56 -9.55 -1.11
C ASP A 130 7.70 -8.80 -2.13
N LEU A 131 8.32 -7.93 -2.94
CA LEU A 131 7.62 -7.24 -4.03
C LEU A 131 7.12 -8.24 -5.09
N SER A 132 7.91 -9.26 -5.42
CA SER A 132 7.51 -10.28 -6.39
C SER A 132 6.27 -11.05 -5.95
N VAL A 133 6.15 -11.35 -4.64
CA VAL A 133 4.94 -11.97 -4.05
C VAL A 133 3.72 -11.08 -4.25
N HIS A 134 3.83 -9.76 -4.03
CA HIS A 134 2.74 -8.82 -4.29
C HIS A 134 2.38 -8.77 -5.78
N GLY A 135 3.37 -8.78 -6.67
CA GLY A 135 3.17 -8.85 -8.11
C GLY A 135 2.44 -10.12 -8.56
N GLU A 136 2.82 -11.28 -8.03
CA GLU A 136 2.20 -12.58 -8.30
C GLU A 136 0.75 -12.61 -7.78
N MET A 137 0.52 -12.12 -6.57
CA MET A 137 -0.83 -11.99 -6.00
C MET A 137 -1.73 -11.12 -6.89
N PHE A 138 -1.23 -9.99 -7.39
CA PHE A 138 -2.00 -9.09 -8.25
C PHE A 138 -2.30 -9.71 -9.61
N ASP A 139 -1.40 -10.53 -10.14
CA ASP A 139 -1.66 -11.31 -11.35
C ASP A 139 -2.69 -12.41 -11.11
N MET A 140 -2.69 -13.10 -9.96
CA MET A 140 -3.73 -14.07 -9.58
C MET A 140 -5.11 -13.43 -9.37
N LEU A 141 -5.14 -12.18 -8.88
CA LEU A 141 -6.35 -11.35 -8.83
C LEU A 141 -6.78 -10.84 -10.22
N GLY A 142 -6.03 -11.10 -11.29
CA GLY A 142 -6.34 -10.59 -12.63
C GLY A 142 -6.30 -9.06 -12.74
N LEU A 143 -5.57 -8.37 -11.86
CA LEU A 143 -5.50 -6.91 -11.84
C LEU A 143 -4.62 -6.37 -12.97
N SER A 144 -4.92 -5.15 -13.43
CA SER A 144 -4.15 -4.51 -14.49
C SER A 144 -2.66 -4.36 -14.12
N ARG A 145 -1.77 -4.55 -15.10
CA ARG A 145 -0.33 -4.27 -14.98
C ARG A 145 -0.04 -2.79 -15.27
N THR A 146 -0.63 -1.92 -14.45
CA THR A 146 -0.49 -0.46 -14.54
C THR A 146 -0.47 0.16 -13.13
N PRO A 147 -0.05 1.43 -12.97
CA PRO A 147 -0.17 2.16 -11.71
C PRO A 147 -1.61 2.34 -11.20
N PHE A 148 -2.64 1.98 -11.98
CA PHE A 148 -4.01 1.89 -11.48
C PHE A 148 -4.08 0.92 -10.29
N ASN A 149 -3.40 -0.23 -10.39
CA ASN A 149 -3.25 -1.18 -9.30
C ASN A 149 -1.85 -1.07 -8.68
N LYS A 150 -1.55 0.08 -8.08
CA LYS A 150 -0.20 0.39 -7.60
C LYS A 150 0.30 -0.57 -6.51
N ILE A 151 1.60 -0.85 -6.57
CA ILE A 151 2.40 -1.36 -5.45
C ILE A 151 3.28 -0.20 -5.00
N ASN A 152 2.96 0.38 -3.86
CA ASN A 152 3.62 1.58 -3.39
C ASN A 152 4.74 1.25 -2.41
N ILE A 153 5.87 1.94 -2.48
CA ILE A 153 6.94 1.83 -1.48
C ILE A 153 7.57 3.20 -1.21
N HIS A 154 8.30 3.30 -0.11
CA HIS A 154 9.19 4.44 0.14
C HIS A 154 10.58 4.22 -0.47
N CYS A 155 11.32 5.29 -0.70
CA CYS A 155 12.74 5.20 -1.01
C CYS A 155 13.57 4.85 0.24
N ASN A 156 13.05 5.15 1.44
CA ASN A 156 13.57 4.75 2.75
C ASN A 156 14.94 5.37 3.10
N GLY A 157 15.99 4.55 3.32
CA GLY A 157 17.26 5.02 3.86
C GLY A 157 18.05 5.89 2.89
N VAL A 158 18.67 6.97 3.39
CA VAL A 158 19.60 7.81 2.60
C VAL A 158 21.04 7.31 2.63
N TYR A 159 21.40 6.50 3.64
CA TYR A 159 22.72 5.88 3.76
C TYR A 159 23.91 6.86 3.60
N GLY A 160 23.75 8.09 4.10
CA GLY A 160 24.75 9.16 4.03
C GLY A 160 24.73 9.99 2.75
N ASP A 161 24.10 9.52 1.67
CA ASP A 161 24.05 10.21 0.37
C ASP A 161 22.75 9.87 -0.38
N LYS A 162 21.82 10.84 -0.43
CA LYS A 162 20.52 10.72 -1.11
C LYS A 162 20.68 10.36 -2.59
N ILE A 163 21.63 10.99 -3.30
CA ILE A 163 21.80 10.78 -4.75
C ILE A 163 22.31 9.36 -5.00
N ALA A 164 23.30 8.91 -4.23
CA ALA A 164 23.78 7.54 -4.33
C ALA A 164 22.70 6.50 -4.00
N ALA A 165 21.86 6.76 -3.00
CA ALA A 165 20.74 5.89 -2.65
C ALA A 165 19.64 5.84 -3.72
N MET A 166 19.27 6.98 -4.32
CA MET A 166 18.32 7.03 -5.42
C MET A 166 18.85 6.38 -6.70
N ASN A 167 20.15 6.47 -6.97
CA ASN A 167 20.78 5.73 -8.07
C ASN A 167 20.66 4.22 -7.86
N ARG A 168 20.98 3.71 -6.67
CA ARG A 168 20.78 2.29 -6.33
C ARG A 168 19.32 1.87 -6.44
N PHE A 169 18.38 2.74 -6.02
CA PHE A 169 16.95 2.49 -6.20
C PHE A 169 16.61 2.29 -7.68
N CYS A 170 17.09 3.18 -8.56
CA CYS A 170 16.86 3.07 -10.01
C CYS A 170 17.50 1.81 -10.61
N ASP A 171 18.73 1.50 -10.23
CA ASP A 171 19.43 0.30 -10.70
C ASP A 171 18.69 -0.98 -10.28
N ASN A 172 18.25 -1.05 -9.03
CA ASN A 172 17.53 -2.20 -8.49
C ASN A 172 16.09 -2.29 -8.99
N PHE A 173 15.46 -1.17 -9.35
CA PHE A 173 14.17 -1.18 -10.04
C PHE A 173 14.24 -2.02 -11.32
N HIS A 174 15.34 -1.93 -12.08
CA HIS A 174 15.52 -2.72 -13.30
C HIS A 174 15.67 -4.23 -13.07
N ARG A 175 15.82 -4.68 -11.81
CA ARG A 175 15.88 -6.10 -11.44
C ARG A 175 14.52 -6.69 -11.09
N LEU A 176 13.53 -5.85 -10.79
CA LEU A 176 12.17 -6.29 -10.44
C LEU A 176 11.49 -7.04 -11.61
N PRO A 177 10.59 -7.99 -11.34
CA PRO A 177 9.80 -8.61 -12.40
C PRO A 177 8.81 -7.61 -13.00
N LYS A 178 8.35 -7.86 -14.23
CA LYS A 178 7.38 -6.98 -14.93
C LYS A 178 6.07 -6.81 -14.16
N SER A 179 5.65 -7.84 -13.42
CA SER A 179 4.47 -7.82 -12.53
C SER A 179 4.58 -6.75 -11.44
N VAL A 180 5.78 -6.36 -11.05
CA VAL A 180 6.02 -5.28 -10.07
C VAL A 180 6.32 -3.97 -10.78
N LYS A 181 7.29 -3.94 -11.69
CA LYS A 181 7.76 -2.71 -12.37
C LYS A 181 6.62 -1.88 -12.97
N SER A 182 5.66 -2.57 -13.59
CA SER A 182 4.51 -1.92 -14.26
C SER A 182 3.48 -1.31 -13.31
N ARG A 183 3.58 -1.61 -12.00
CA ARG A 183 2.66 -1.18 -10.95
C ARG A 183 3.35 -0.31 -9.89
N LEU A 184 4.68 -0.27 -9.87
CA LEU A 184 5.43 0.34 -8.77
C LEU A 184 5.21 1.86 -8.74
N THR A 185 4.97 2.40 -7.55
CA THR A 185 4.98 3.83 -7.26
C THR A 185 5.90 4.11 -6.07
N VAL A 186 6.36 5.35 -5.95
CA VAL A 186 7.19 5.80 -4.83
C VAL A 186 6.50 6.92 -4.06
N GLU A 187 6.64 6.96 -2.75
CA GLU A 187 5.97 7.93 -1.86
C GLU A 187 6.99 8.76 -1.07
N ASN A 188 6.69 10.04 -0.83
CA ASN A 188 7.52 10.92 0.00
C ASN A 188 7.53 10.48 1.47
N ASP A 189 8.66 10.70 2.15
CA ASP A 189 8.94 10.19 3.50
C ASP A 189 8.65 11.22 4.60
N ASP A 190 8.57 10.76 5.85
CA ASP A 190 8.13 11.52 7.04
C ASP A 190 9.29 12.13 7.88
N LYS A 191 10.49 12.23 7.30
CA LYS A 191 11.67 12.82 7.96
C LYS A 191 12.38 13.79 7.04
N GLU A 192 12.78 14.93 7.59
CA GLU A 192 13.50 15.99 6.87
C GLU A 192 14.74 15.47 6.13
N SER A 193 15.47 14.53 6.76
CA SER A 193 16.66 13.93 6.16
C SER A 193 16.39 12.92 5.04
N MET A 194 15.14 12.50 4.83
CA MET A 194 14.72 11.51 3.82
C MET A 194 14.26 12.17 2.52
N TYR A 195 13.19 11.71 1.87
CA TYR A 195 12.88 12.10 0.49
C TYR A 195 11.57 12.88 0.39
N SER A 196 11.68 14.14 -0.02
CA SER A 196 10.55 14.98 -0.40
C SER A 196 10.05 14.63 -1.81
N VAL A 197 8.88 15.13 -2.22
CA VAL A 197 8.42 14.99 -3.63
C VAL A 197 9.46 15.51 -4.62
N LYS A 198 10.15 16.61 -4.27
CA LYS A 198 11.20 17.19 -5.11
C LYS A 198 12.38 16.25 -5.29
N ASP A 199 12.79 15.53 -4.24
CA ASP A 199 13.81 14.49 -4.34
C ASP A 199 13.33 13.34 -5.24
N LEU A 200 12.09 12.89 -5.05
CA LEU A 200 11.52 11.76 -5.80
C LEU A 200 11.34 12.03 -7.31
N MET A 201 11.28 13.30 -7.73
CA MET A 201 11.34 13.64 -9.16
C MET A 201 12.62 13.12 -9.83
N TYR A 202 13.74 13.05 -9.08
CA TYR A 202 14.99 12.45 -9.57
C TYR A 202 14.82 10.99 -10.00
N ILE A 203 14.04 10.23 -9.23
CA ILE A 203 13.71 8.83 -9.52
C ILE A 203 12.74 8.77 -10.71
N HIS A 204 11.67 9.57 -10.66
CA HIS A 204 10.67 9.62 -11.73
C HIS A 204 11.31 9.92 -13.10
N GLU A 205 12.19 10.92 -13.19
CA GLU A 205 12.85 11.31 -14.43
C GLU A 205 13.74 10.19 -15.03
N ARG A 206 14.22 9.25 -14.21
CA ARG A 206 15.10 8.16 -14.65
C ARG A 206 14.35 6.90 -15.04
N ILE A 207 13.34 6.52 -14.28
CA ILE A 207 12.66 5.21 -14.43
C ILE A 207 11.16 5.31 -14.68
N GLY A 208 10.60 6.52 -14.67
CA GLY A 208 9.21 6.79 -15.07
C GLY A 208 8.14 6.31 -14.10
N ILE A 209 8.49 5.93 -12.86
CA ILE A 209 7.48 5.49 -11.88
C ILE A 209 6.71 6.68 -11.32
N PRO A 210 5.39 6.56 -11.07
CA PRO A 210 4.61 7.64 -10.46
C PRO A 210 4.96 7.87 -8.99
N ILE A 211 4.77 9.12 -8.56
CA ILE A 211 4.92 9.57 -7.18
C ILE A 211 3.53 9.61 -6.53
N VAL A 212 3.36 8.88 -5.43
CA VAL A 212 2.23 9.03 -4.52
C VAL A 212 2.57 10.16 -3.56
N PHE A 213 1.71 11.18 -3.53
CA PHE A 213 1.85 12.26 -2.56
C PHE A 213 1.19 11.88 -1.25
N ASP A 214 1.95 11.95 -0.16
CA ASP A 214 1.42 11.87 1.20
C ASP A 214 1.48 13.26 1.86
N TYR A 215 0.30 13.76 2.23
CA TYR A 215 0.12 15.08 2.84
C TYR A 215 0.76 15.18 4.23
N HIS A 216 0.69 14.11 5.03
CA HIS A 216 1.21 14.11 6.39
C HIS A 216 2.73 14.07 6.38
N HIS A 217 3.32 13.21 5.56
CA HIS A 217 4.76 13.13 5.36
C HIS A 217 5.35 14.44 4.84
N HIS A 218 4.63 15.13 3.94
CA HIS A 218 5.08 16.41 3.39
C HIS A 218 5.30 17.48 4.47
N LYS A 219 4.56 17.46 5.58
CA LYS A 219 4.77 18.38 6.72
C LYS A 219 6.16 18.23 7.36
N PHE A 220 6.77 17.04 7.25
CA PHE A 220 8.06 16.73 7.85
C PHE A 220 9.21 16.69 6.83
N CYS A 221 8.90 16.54 5.55
CA CYS A 221 9.86 16.53 4.45
C CYS A 221 9.31 17.29 3.24
N ASP A 222 9.25 18.62 3.35
CA ASP A 222 8.61 19.47 2.33
C ASP A 222 9.48 19.70 1.09
N GLY A 223 10.80 19.58 1.22
CA GLY A 223 11.76 19.88 0.15
C GLY A 223 11.79 21.36 -0.25
N GLY A 224 11.32 22.26 0.61
CA GLY A 224 11.22 23.70 0.38
C GLY A 224 10.17 24.11 -0.65
N VAL A 225 9.15 23.27 -0.89
CA VAL A 225 8.02 23.59 -1.78
C VAL A 225 6.70 23.52 -1.01
N SER A 226 5.71 24.30 -1.45
CA SER A 226 4.39 24.28 -0.83
C SER A 226 3.64 22.97 -1.10
N GLU A 227 2.69 22.61 -0.23
CA GLU A 227 1.83 21.43 -0.37
C GLU A 227 1.13 21.36 -1.74
N LYS A 228 0.57 22.49 -2.20
CA LYS A 228 -0.07 22.60 -3.51
C LYS A 228 0.90 22.30 -4.66
N GLU A 229 2.14 22.76 -4.53
CA GLU A 229 3.18 22.59 -5.55
C GLU A 229 3.72 21.15 -5.55
N ALA A 230 3.95 20.57 -4.36
CA ALA A 230 4.31 19.16 -4.20
C ALA A 230 3.23 18.23 -4.76
N LEU A 231 1.95 18.48 -4.44
CA LEU A 231 0.82 17.74 -4.99
C LEU A 231 0.79 17.83 -6.53
N ARG A 232 0.94 19.04 -7.08
CA ARG A 232 0.97 19.26 -8.54
C ARG A 232 2.11 18.48 -9.20
N LEU A 233 3.30 18.49 -8.62
CA LEU A 233 4.45 17.74 -9.11
C LEU A 233 4.17 16.24 -9.10
N ALA A 234 3.72 15.69 -7.96
CA ALA A 234 3.38 14.28 -7.84
C ALA A 234 2.32 13.85 -8.85
N ILE A 235 1.22 14.60 -9.00
CA ILE A 235 0.17 14.33 -10.00
C ILE A 235 0.74 14.30 -11.43
N SER A 236 1.67 15.19 -11.76
CA SER A 236 2.25 15.25 -13.11
C SER A 236 3.03 14.00 -13.53
N THR A 237 3.40 13.14 -12.57
CA THR A 237 4.11 11.88 -12.80
C THR A 237 3.22 10.70 -13.18
N TRP A 238 1.90 10.83 -13.03
CA TRP A 238 0.95 9.75 -13.31
C TRP A 238 0.55 9.70 -14.80
N PRO A 239 0.28 8.50 -15.36
CA PRO A 239 -0.33 8.38 -16.68
C PRO A 239 -1.64 9.18 -16.78
N LYS A 240 -1.85 9.88 -17.89
CA LYS A 240 -2.97 10.83 -18.06
C LYS A 240 -4.36 10.21 -17.91
N ASP A 241 -4.48 8.92 -18.19
CA ASP A 241 -5.71 8.12 -18.13
C ASP A 241 -5.92 7.43 -16.76
N ILE A 242 -4.97 7.58 -15.83
CA ILE A 242 -5.04 7.00 -14.49
C ILE A 242 -5.17 8.13 -13.47
N THR A 243 -6.29 8.15 -12.74
CA THR A 243 -6.45 9.07 -11.62
C THR A 243 -5.35 8.82 -10.56
N PRO A 244 -4.58 9.84 -10.14
CA PRO A 244 -3.57 9.67 -9.11
C PRO A 244 -4.17 9.22 -7.77
N ILE A 245 -3.40 8.44 -7.00
CA ILE A 245 -3.71 8.20 -5.59
C ILE A 245 -2.79 9.08 -4.75
N VAL A 246 -3.39 9.75 -3.77
CA VAL A 246 -2.70 10.44 -2.69
C VAL A 246 -2.99 9.75 -1.36
N HIS A 247 -2.09 9.89 -0.40
CA HIS A 247 -2.25 9.38 0.96
C HIS A 247 -2.52 10.52 1.93
N TYR A 248 -3.42 10.29 2.88
CA TYR A 248 -3.75 11.28 3.90
C TYR A 248 -3.88 10.63 5.27
N SER A 249 -3.25 11.25 6.24
CA SER A 249 -3.37 10.96 7.66
C SER A 249 -3.25 12.25 8.46
N GLU A 250 -3.61 12.17 9.74
CA GLU A 250 -3.45 13.26 10.70
C GLU A 250 -2.58 12.79 11.86
N SER A 251 -1.91 13.73 12.53
CA SER A 251 -1.07 13.46 13.70
C SER A 251 -1.94 13.09 14.89
N LYS A 252 -1.63 11.98 15.55
CA LYS A 252 -2.24 11.61 16.84
C LYS A 252 -1.92 12.64 17.94
N ALA A 253 -0.76 13.30 17.87
CA ALA A 253 -0.38 14.31 18.86
C ALA A 253 -1.32 15.52 18.82
N ASP A 254 -1.79 15.91 17.62
CA ASP A 254 -2.71 17.03 17.42
C ASP A 254 -4.08 16.72 18.02
N HIS A 255 -4.55 15.49 17.85
CA HIS A 255 -5.83 15.00 18.37
C HIS A 255 -5.87 14.85 19.89
N GLU A 256 -4.77 14.37 20.48
CA GLU A 256 -4.73 14.05 21.91
C GLU A 256 -4.12 15.17 22.77
N SER A 257 -3.70 16.28 22.16
CA SER A 257 -2.90 17.34 22.83
C SER A 257 -1.73 16.76 23.63
N ASN A 258 -1.16 15.65 23.16
CA ASN A 258 -0.20 14.85 23.88
C ASN A 258 1.18 14.91 23.20
N THR A 259 2.03 15.79 23.73
CA THR A 259 3.38 16.05 23.22
C THR A 259 4.37 14.89 23.39
N THR A 260 3.98 13.81 24.09
CA THR A 260 4.83 12.60 24.20
C THR A 260 4.63 11.63 23.04
N VAL A 261 3.53 11.77 22.29
CA VAL A 261 3.29 11.01 21.07
C VAL A 261 4.11 11.63 19.94
N LYS A 262 4.79 10.79 19.15
CA LYS A 262 5.50 11.26 17.95
C LYS A 262 4.51 11.91 16.99
N GLU A 263 4.82 13.09 16.47
CA GLU A 263 3.99 13.84 15.53
C GLU A 263 3.70 13.06 14.23
N GLN A 264 4.60 12.17 13.83
CA GLN A 264 4.42 11.30 12.67
C GLN A 264 3.38 10.19 12.91
N ALA A 265 3.02 9.89 14.17
CA ALA A 265 2.10 8.79 14.46
C ALA A 265 0.68 9.12 13.98
N HIS A 266 0.11 8.23 13.17
CA HIS A 266 -1.24 8.42 12.65
C HIS A 266 -2.29 8.39 13.78
N SER A 267 -3.26 9.29 13.66
CA SER A 267 -4.47 9.39 14.46
C SER A 267 -5.39 8.18 14.26
N ASP A 268 -6.38 8.06 15.15
CA ASP A 268 -7.41 7.03 15.02
C ASP A 268 -8.41 7.38 13.91
N TYR A 269 -8.80 8.65 13.82
CA TYR A 269 -9.74 9.20 12.84
C TYR A 269 -9.14 10.43 12.15
N ILE A 270 -9.69 10.80 11.00
CA ILE A 270 -9.47 12.11 10.40
C ILE A 270 -10.65 13.03 10.73
N ASP A 271 -10.40 14.32 10.89
CA ASP A 271 -11.47 15.31 11.14
C ASP A 271 -12.02 15.89 9.83
N GLN A 272 -11.21 15.85 8.77
CA GLN A 272 -11.56 16.45 7.48
C GLN A 272 -10.90 15.72 6.31
N LEU A 273 -11.35 16.04 5.10
CA LEU A 273 -10.67 15.63 3.88
C LEU A 273 -9.56 16.64 3.53
N PRO A 274 -8.44 16.21 2.92
CA PRO A 274 -7.40 17.13 2.49
C PRO A 274 -7.89 18.08 1.40
N ASN A 275 -7.27 19.26 1.33
CA ASN A 275 -7.51 20.18 0.21
C ASN A 275 -6.87 19.62 -1.06
N THR A 276 -7.69 19.22 -2.03
CA THR A 276 -7.20 18.70 -3.32
C THR A 276 -6.76 19.80 -4.28
N TYR A 277 -6.92 21.07 -3.91
CA TYR A 277 -6.63 22.23 -4.76
C TYR A 277 -7.31 22.19 -6.15
N GLY A 278 -8.46 21.51 -6.24
CA GLY A 278 -9.21 21.32 -7.48
C GLY A 278 -8.71 20.17 -8.37
N TYR A 279 -7.69 19.42 -7.95
CA TYR A 279 -7.20 18.26 -8.69
C TYR A 279 -8.10 17.04 -8.49
N ASN A 280 -8.28 16.24 -9.56
CA ASN A 280 -8.97 14.96 -9.49
C ASN A 280 -8.01 13.86 -9.01
N VAL A 281 -8.19 13.43 -7.77
CA VAL A 281 -7.39 12.37 -7.13
C VAL A 281 -8.31 11.37 -6.41
N ASP A 282 -7.81 10.16 -6.20
CA ASP A 282 -8.35 9.23 -5.20
C ASP A 282 -7.50 9.33 -3.92
N ILE A 283 -8.13 9.18 -2.75
CA ILE A 283 -7.48 9.44 -1.46
C ILE A 283 -7.49 8.15 -0.63
N MET A 284 -6.30 7.62 -0.33
CA MET A 284 -6.10 6.56 0.65
C MET A 284 -5.96 7.18 2.04
N ILE A 285 -6.88 6.87 2.94
CA ILE A 285 -6.83 7.32 4.33
C ILE A 285 -6.05 6.33 5.18
N GLU A 286 -5.00 6.80 5.82
CA GLU A 286 -4.09 6.01 6.64
C GLU A 286 -4.32 6.16 8.15
N ALA A 287 -5.59 6.11 8.58
CA ALA A 287 -5.95 6.17 10.00
C ALA A 287 -5.96 4.80 10.68
N LYS A 288 -5.97 4.74 12.02
CA LYS A 288 -6.05 3.46 12.76
C LYS A 288 -7.45 2.87 12.81
N ALA A 289 -8.51 3.69 12.78
CA ALA A 289 -9.90 3.24 12.76
C ALA A 289 -10.38 2.75 11.37
N LYS A 290 -9.51 2.81 10.35
CA LYS A 290 -9.72 2.21 9.02
C LYS A 290 -10.98 2.76 8.33
N GLU A 291 -11.89 1.88 7.93
CA GLU A 291 -13.11 2.25 7.23
C GLU A 291 -13.98 3.20 8.06
N LEU A 292 -13.95 3.08 9.40
CA LEU A 292 -14.71 3.97 10.29
C LEU A 292 -14.26 5.42 10.18
N SER A 293 -13.00 5.67 9.79
CA SER A 293 -12.47 7.01 9.56
C SER A 293 -13.04 7.66 8.30
N ILE A 294 -13.49 6.88 7.32
CA ILE A 294 -13.96 7.41 6.03
C ILE A 294 -15.47 7.39 5.88
N LEU A 295 -16.17 6.52 6.62
CA LEU A 295 -17.64 6.42 6.56
C LEU A 295 -18.38 7.76 6.72
N PRO A 296 -17.98 8.69 7.63
CA PRO A 296 -18.66 9.98 7.75
C PRO A 296 -18.60 10.87 6.51
N PHE A 297 -17.62 10.64 5.62
CA PHE A 297 -17.37 11.43 4.42
C PHE A 297 -17.94 10.79 3.15
N LEU A 298 -18.55 9.62 3.26
CA LEU A 298 -19.12 8.88 2.13
C LEU A 298 -20.63 9.14 2.02
N PRO A 299 -21.19 9.14 0.80
CA PRO A 299 -22.62 9.27 0.61
C PRO A 299 -23.35 8.08 1.25
N SER A 300 -24.35 8.38 2.09
CA SER A 300 -25.22 7.37 2.69
C SER A 300 -25.99 6.60 1.60
N ASN A 301 -26.00 5.27 1.71
CA ASN A 301 -26.95 4.46 0.97
C ASN A 301 -28.29 4.53 1.71
N TYR A 302 -29.23 5.31 1.16
CA TYR A 302 -30.64 5.31 1.58
C TYR A 302 -31.36 4.09 1.02
#